data_AF-A8NEG9-F1
#
_entry.id   AF-A8NEG9-F1
#
_cell.length_a   1.000
_cell.length_b   1.000
_cell.length_c   1.000
_cell.angle_alpha   90.00
_cell.angle_beta   90.00
_cell.angle_gamma   90.00
#
_symmetry.space_group_name_H-M   'P 1'
#
loop_
_entity.id
_entity.type
_entity.pdbx_description
1 polymer ?
#
loop_
_entity_poly.entity_id
_entity_poly.type
_entity_poly.pdbx_seq_one_letter_code
_entity_poly.pdbx_strand_id
1 'polypeptide(L)'
;MPLRHWLRAATPRTTLVCLPPSTSHSARPLRHKRYVSSTPPTASSMSIPISPAIPSLKKTWSWLFPEPTSACECPTHTIPRQKQTSKEQKTYARHRERLHRALVDHFHEIEQLYRGNVEYVRSMGEQNPGLLEDLAFEGQRPPFMLIDCSDSRVNEQGIFNAQPGTMFTAGNIANMFDETDMNSNAVLAYAVGTLGVKHVVVLGHYGCGGVAASMTPLPDGWETHVNGETASNVASITEGSEVACPPPAASDLAVQKWIQPIRHIYNTSERWEIRAHRERAERWRKNGINNGQSKKPLHMHDPAFRALVEENVKANVKRVAVSRVIKDHYDALSKTTPPPPPPAALGATIPRPPPTSTSIPTDTPEAATTGPTSKPSLNPVYIHGWVYDLETGVVSDLGVSVGPPGWSTPRTYSGGFPYTR
;
A
#
# COMPACT_ATOMS: atom_id res chain seq x y z
N MET A 1 53.46 -12.18 -5.38
CA MET A 1 53.61 -13.61 -5.72
C MET A 1 54.86 -14.15 -5.03
N PRO A 2 54.91 -15.41 -4.53
CA PRO A 2 53.86 -16.43 -4.31
C PRO A 2 53.53 -16.56 -2.79
N LEU A 3 52.34 -16.91 -2.29
CA LEU A 3 51.35 -17.99 -2.47
C LEU A 3 51.65 -19.33 -1.76
N ARG A 4 50.74 -19.63 -0.80
CA ARG A 4 50.32 -20.93 -0.20
C ARG A 4 51.14 -21.40 1.03
N HIS A 5 50.57 -21.90 2.15
CA HIS A 5 49.40 -22.78 2.29
C HIS A 5 48.99 -22.95 3.79
N TRP A 6 47.71 -23.32 4.04
CA TRP A 6 47.10 -24.05 5.19
C TRP A 6 46.38 -23.34 6.36
N LEU A 7 45.05 -23.54 6.32
CA LEU A 7 44.02 -23.63 7.37
C LEU A 7 44.48 -24.05 8.78
N ARG A 8 43.91 -23.40 9.80
CA ARG A 8 43.27 -24.06 10.96
C ARG A 8 42.28 -23.13 11.67
N ALA A 9 41.09 -23.66 11.92
CA ALA A 9 40.00 -23.05 12.66
C ALA A 9 40.34 -22.91 14.16
N ALA A 10 39.87 -21.83 14.78
CA ALA A 10 39.69 -21.73 16.22
C ALA A 10 38.31 -21.11 16.51
N THR A 11 37.46 -21.92 17.14
CA THR A 11 36.13 -21.56 17.65
C THR A 11 36.22 -20.53 18.78
N PRO A 12 35.41 -19.46 18.82
CA PRO A 12 35.25 -18.69 20.03
C PRO A 12 34.23 -19.38 20.96
N ARG A 13 34.67 -19.68 22.19
CA ARG A 13 33.82 -20.09 23.31
C ARG A 13 32.81 -18.98 23.62
N THR A 14 31.52 -19.28 23.50
CA THR A 14 30.46 -18.42 24.03
C THR A 14 30.21 -18.79 25.49
N THR A 15 30.53 -17.87 26.39
CA THR A 15 30.14 -17.90 27.80
C THR A 15 28.63 -17.73 27.92
N LEU A 16 27.96 -18.72 28.53
CA LEU A 16 26.56 -18.62 28.94
C LEU A 16 26.45 -17.63 30.11
N VAL A 17 25.70 -16.53 29.92
CA VAL A 17 25.22 -15.67 30.99
C VAL A 17 23.82 -16.15 31.37
N CYS A 18 23.68 -16.70 32.58
CA CYS A 18 22.38 -17.04 33.18
C CYS A 18 21.68 -15.75 33.64
N LEU A 19 20.47 -15.50 33.15
CA LEU A 19 19.55 -14.50 33.71
C LEU A 19 18.64 -15.16 34.78
N PRO A 20 18.31 -14.46 35.88
CA PRO A 20 17.45 -14.98 36.93
C PRO A 20 15.96 -14.95 36.54
N PRO A 21 15.11 -15.78 37.17
CA PRO A 21 13.71 -15.94 36.79
C PRO A 21 12.85 -14.76 37.25
N SER A 22 12.00 -14.25 36.36
CA SER A 22 10.94 -13.29 36.70
C SER A 22 9.74 -14.02 37.30
N THR A 23 9.25 -13.47 38.41
CA THR A 23 8.08 -13.92 39.17
C THR A 23 6.79 -13.76 38.36
N SER A 24 6.04 -14.85 38.16
CA SER A 24 4.73 -14.85 37.54
C SER A 24 3.64 -14.45 38.53
N HIS A 25 2.81 -13.48 38.16
CA HIS A 25 1.51 -13.25 38.78
C HIS A 25 0.43 -14.00 38.01
N SER A 26 -0.32 -14.80 38.76
CA SER A 26 -1.45 -15.63 38.36
C SER A 26 -2.61 -14.78 37.85
N ALA A 27 -3.01 -14.98 36.59
CA ALA A 27 -4.31 -14.56 36.07
C ALA A 27 -5.06 -15.80 35.57
N ARG A 28 -6.22 -16.07 36.19
CA ARG A 28 -7.14 -17.17 35.86
C ARG A 28 -7.70 -17.03 34.43
N PRO A 29 -7.85 -18.12 33.65
CA PRO A 29 -8.61 -18.08 32.42
C PRO A 29 -10.11 -18.19 32.67
N LEU A 30 -10.87 -17.29 32.04
CA LEU A 30 -12.33 -17.30 31.95
C LEU A 30 -12.82 -18.50 31.13
N ARG A 31 -13.81 -19.23 31.67
CA ARG A 31 -14.55 -20.30 31.00
C ARG A 31 -15.37 -19.73 29.84
N HIS A 32 -15.09 -20.16 28.60
CA HIS A 32 -16.06 -20.10 27.51
C HIS A 32 -16.65 -21.49 27.22
N LYS A 33 -17.96 -21.47 26.94
CA LYS A 33 -18.90 -22.59 26.87
C LYS A 33 -18.53 -23.58 25.76
N ARG A 34 -18.75 -24.88 26.05
CA ARG A 34 -18.70 -25.99 25.08
C ARG A 34 -19.62 -25.70 23.90
N TYR A 35 -19.09 -25.71 22.69
CA TYR A 35 -19.86 -25.98 21.49
C TYR A 35 -19.63 -27.45 21.10
N VAL A 36 -20.73 -28.14 20.86
CA VAL A 36 -20.79 -29.59 20.60
C VAL A 36 -20.19 -29.87 19.22
N SER A 37 -19.24 -30.81 19.17
CA SER A 37 -18.62 -31.29 17.94
C SER A 37 -19.59 -32.19 17.18
N SER A 38 -20.06 -31.76 16.01
CA SER A 38 -20.59 -32.68 15.00
C SER A 38 -19.43 -33.24 14.17
N THR A 39 -19.31 -34.57 14.18
CA THR A 39 -18.37 -35.37 13.39
C THR A 39 -18.48 -35.09 11.88
N PRO A 40 -17.37 -34.99 11.13
CA PRO A 40 -17.42 -34.98 9.66
C PRO A 40 -17.63 -36.41 9.12
N PRO A 41 -18.39 -36.60 8.03
CA PRO A 41 -18.48 -37.89 7.36
C PRO A 41 -17.19 -38.20 6.59
N THR A 42 -16.91 -39.50 6.50
CA THR A 42 -15.78 -40.13 5.82
C THR A 42 -15.66 -39.73 4.34
N ALA A 43 -14.48 -39.29 3.93
CA ALA A 43 -14.14 -39.03 2.53
C ALA A 43 -13.97 -40.36 1.77
N SER A 44 -14.89 -40.65 0.86
CA SER A 44 -14.69 -41.62 -0.22
C SER A 44 -13.82 -40.99 -1.30
N SER A 45 -12.78 -41.70 -1.71
CA SER A 45 -11.89 -41.32 -2.81
C SER A 45 -12.67 -41.22 -4.12
N MET A 46 -12.68 -40.05 -4.74
CA MET A 46 -12.99 -39.92 -6.17
C MET A 46 -11.82 -39.25 -6.87
N SER A 47 -11.21 -40.03 -7.76
CA SER A 47 -10.10 -39.68 -8.63
C SER A 47 -10.59 -38.71 -9.72
N ILE A 48 -9.91 -37.59 -9.89
CA ILE A 48 -10.13 -36.67 -11.01
C ILE A 48 -9.31 -37.17 -12.22
N PRO A 49 -9.90 -37.30 -13.42
CA PRO A 49 -9.16 -37.71 -14.62
C PRO A 49 -8.32 -36.56 -15.17
N ILE A 50 -7.06 -36.85 -15.47
CA ILE A 50 -6.16 -35.98 -16.24
C ILE A 50 -6.54 -36.12 -17.72
N SER A 51 -6.89 -35.00 -18.37
CA SER A 51 -7.05 -34.90 -19.83
C SER A 51 -5.88 -34.13 -20.47
N PRO A 52 -5.62 -34.30 -21.77
CA PRO A 52 -4.26 -34.44 -22.29
C PRO A 52 -3.58 -33.17 -22.80
N ALA A 53 -2.25 -33.20 -22.70
CA ALA A 53 -1.19 -32.62 -23.54
C ALA A 53 -1.51 -31.37 -24.40
N ILE A 54 -0.90 -30.24 -24.01
CA ILE A 54 -0.70 -29.06 -24.86
C ILE A 54 0.66 -29.21 -25.59
N PRO A 55 0.77 -28.94 -26.92
CA PRO A 55 2.01 -29.16 -27.66
C PRO A 55 3.12 -28.12 -27.36
N SER A 56 4.28 -28.63 -26.91
CA SER A 56 5.65 -28.21 -27.24
C SER A 56 5.91 -26.75 -27.68
N LEU A 57 6.08 -25.84 -26.71
CA LEU A 57 6.85 -24.60 -26.87
C LEU A 57 8.32 -24.83 -26.47
N LYS A 58 9.04 -25.64 -27.26
CA LYS A 58 10.51 -25.78 -27.16
C LYS A 58 11.14 -25.30 -28.46
N LYS A 59 11.28 -23.99 -28.63
CA LYS A 59 12.22 -23.33 -29.56
C LYS A 59 12.08 -21.81 -29.39
N THR A 60 12.81 -21.23 -28.44
CA THR A 60 13.30 -19.82 -28.43
C THR A 60 13.94 -19.43 -27.08
N TRP A 61 14.82 -20.26 -26.51
CA TRP A 61 15.63 -19.86 -25.34
C TRP A 61 17.06 -20.45 -25.39
N SER A 62 17.66 -20.55 -26.58
CA SER A 62 18.99 -21.18 -26.78
C SER A 62 20.16 -20.20 -26.89
N TRP A 63 20.01 -18.93 -26.48
CA TRP A 63 21.03 -17.89 -26.66
C TRP A 63 21.61 -17.30 -25.36
N LEU A 64 21.37 -17.92 -24.20
CA LEU A 64 21.86 -17.40 -22.91
C LEU A 64 22.60 -18.41 -22.01
N PHE A 65 22.80 -19.65 -22.44
CA PHE A 65 23.61 -20.62 -21.71
C PHE A 65 24.40 -21.50 -22.69
N PRO A 66 25.74 -21.39 -22.77
CA PRO A 66 26.54 -22.38 -23.49
C PRO A 66 26.39 -23.75 -22.83
N GLU A 67 26.20 -24.78 -23.65
CA GLU A 67 26.12 -26.19 -23.25
C GLU A 67 27.35 -26.57 -22.40
N PRO A 68 27.18 -27.25 -21.24
CA PRO A 68 28.31 -27.72 -20.46
C PRO A 68 29.02 -28.86 -21.20
N THR A 69 30.08 -28.52 -21.93
CA THR A 69 31.03 -29.51 -22.45
C THR A 69 31.90 -30.05 -21.31
N SER A 70 32.00 -31.38 -21.27
CA SER A 70 32.78 -32.25 -20.37
C SER A 70 32.01 -32.80 -19.16
N ALA A 71 31.55 -34.03 -19.33
CA ALA A 71 31.18 -34.91 -18.24
C ALA A 71 32.43 -35.22 -17.40
N CYS A 72 32.52 -34.65 -16.20
CA CYS A 72 33.40 -35.18 -15.17
C CYS A 72 32.79 -36.49 -14.67
N GLU A 73 33.35 -37.63 -15.08
CA GLU A 73 33.06 -38.93 -14.47
C GLU A 73 33.42 -38.88 -12.99
N CYS A 74 32.41 -38.70 -12.13
CA CYS A 74 32.57 -38.98 -10.70
C CYS A 74 32.55 -40.50 -10.51
N PRO A 75 33.50 -41.09 -9.78
CA PRO A 75 33.47 -42.52 -9.50
C PRO A 75 32.16 -42.86 -8.79
N THR A 76 31.40 -43.80 -9.33
CA THR A 76 30.19 -44.34 -8.69
C THR A 76 30.60 -45.14 -7.46
N HIS A 77 30.85 -44.47 -6.34
CA HIS A 77 30.89 -45.13 -5.05
C HIS A 77 29.50 -45.68 -4.77
N THR A 78 29.31 -46.98 -4.99
CA THR A 78 28.10 -47.70 -4.59
C THR A 78 28.11 -47.76 -3.08
N ILE A 79 27.39 -46.83 -2.44
CA ILE A 79 27.18 -46.88 -0.98
C ILE A 79 26.34 -48.14 -0.70
N PRO A 80 26.77 -49.05 0.20
CA PRO A 80 25.97 -50.22 0.53
C PRO A 80 24.62 -49.75 1.08
N ARG A 81 23.53 -50.14 0.41
CA ARG A 81 22.17 -49.77 0.84
C ARG A 81 21.86 -50.53 2.13
N GLN A 82 22.19 -49.94 3.28
CA GLN A 82 21.76 -50.47 4.58
C GLN A 82 20.23 -50.55 4.57
N LYS A 83 19.69 -51.77 4.69
CA LYS A 83 18.25 -51.99 4.86
C LYS A 83 17.85 -51.42 6.21
N GLN A 84 17.35 -50.18 6.23
CA GLN A 84 16.75 -49.60 7.43
C GLN A 84 15.62 -50.51 7.91
N THR A 85 15.61 -50.80 9.21
CA THR A 85 14.54 -51.60 9.81
C THR A 85 13.22 -50.83 9.78
N SER A 86 12.08 -51.53 9.75
CA SER A 86 10.75 -50.87 9.71
C SER A 86 10.51 -49.93 10.91
N LYS A 87 11.21 -50.14 12.03
CA LYS A 87 11.17 -49.30 13.22
C LYS A 87 11.97 -48.01 13.04
N GLU A 88 13.16 -48.08 12.42
CA GLU A 88 13.97 -46.89 12.09
C GLU A 88 13.26 -46.03 11.04
N GLN A 89 12.65 -46.64 10.02
CA GLN A 89 11.87 -45.92 9.01
C GLN A 89 10.67 -45.19 9.62
N LYS A 90 9.93 -45.83 10.54
CA LYS A 90 8.81 -45.19 11.27
C LYS A 90 9.28 -44.05 12.18
N THR A 91 10.46 -44.20 12.78
CA THR A 91 11.04 -43.16 13.67
C THR A 91 11.50 -41.96 12.85
N TYR A 92 12.16 -42.20 11.71
CA TYR A 92 12.55 -41.17 10.76
C TYR A 92 11.34 -40.44 10.17
N ALA A 93 10.29 -41.16 9.78
CA ALA A 93 9.04 -40.56 9.30
C ALA A 93 8.41 -39.64 10.36
N ARG A 94 8.31 -40.09 11.62
CA ARG A 94 7.78 -39.26 12.72
C ARG A 94 8.67 -38.05 13.02
N HIS A 95 9.98 -38.19 12.94
CA HIS A 95 10.92 -37.08 13.12
C HIS A 95 10.78 -36.05 11.99
N ARG A 96 10.67 -36.51 10.74
CA ARG A 96 10.41 -35.66 9.57
C ARG A 96 9.07 -34.94 9.68
N GLU A 97 8.02 -35.62 10.11
CA GLU A 97 6.69 -35.04 10.36
C GLU A 97 6.73 -33.95 11.45
N ARG A 98 7.52 -34.16 12.51
CA ARG A 98 7.73 -33.18 13.58
C ARG A 98 8.52 -31.96 13.11
N LEU A 99 9.59 -32.17 12.35
CA LEU A 99 10.38 -31.09 11.78
C LEU A 99 9.56 -30.30 10.75
N HIS A 100 8.78 -30.97 9.90
CA HIS A 100 7.89 -30.33 8.95
C HIS A 100 6.82 -29.51 9.67
N ARG A 101 6.19 -30.04 10.72
CA ARG A 101 5.26 -29.25 11.55
C ARG A 101 5.96 -28.06 12.21
N ALA A 102 7.13 -28.25 12.80
CA ALA A 102 7.87 -27.15 13.41
C ALA A 102 8.32 -26.07 12.40
N LEU A 103 8.60 -26.45 11.14
CA LEU A 103 8.92 -25.55 10.05
C LEU A 103 7.69 -24.82 9.49
N VAL A 104 6.55 -25.51 9.36
CA VAL A 104 5.28 -24.91 8.96
C VAL A 104 4.78 -23.95 10.05
N ASP A 105 4.88 -24.34 11.31
CA ASP A 105 4.53 -23.48 12.46
C ASP A 105 5.47 -22.25 12.58
N HIS A 106 6.63 -22.25 11.92
CA HIS A 106 7.59 -21.13 11.94
C HIS A 106 7.19 -19.96 11.04
N PHE A 107 6.24 -20.16 10.12
CA PHE A 107 5.78 -19.14 9.18
C PHE A 107 4.25 -19.05 9.17
N HIS A 108 3.64 -19.01 10.34
CA HIS A 108 2.18 -18.99 10.46
C HIS A 108 1.53 -17.80 9.72
N GLU A 109 2.20 -16.65 9.70
CA GLU A 109 1.74 -15.42 9.05
C GLU A 109 1.60 -15.58 7.53
N ILE A 110 2.54 -16.27 6.87
CA ILE A 110 2.46 -16.47 5.42
C ILE A 110 1.37 -17.49 5.07
N GLU A 111 1.17 -18.49 5.93
CA GLU A 111 0.11 -19.47 5.77
C GLU A 111 -1.27 -18.83 5.92
N GLN A 112 -1.43 -17.88 6.85
CA GLN A 112 -2.66 -17.11 6.98
C GLN A 112 -3.02 -16.38 5.69
N LEU A 113 -2.05 -15.76 4.99
CA LEU A 113 -2.29 -15.11 3.71
C LEU A 113 -2.76 -16.11 2.64
N TYR A 114 -2.13 -17.28 2.54
CA TYR A 114 -2.54 -18.31 1.59
C TYR A 114 -3.96 -18.82 1.87
N ARG A 115 -4.27 -19.11 3.13
CA ARG A 115 -5.62 -19.54 3.55
C ARG A 115 -6.66 -18.46 3.28
N GLY A 116 -6.33 -17.20 3.56
CA GLY A 116 -7.18 -16.06 3.25
C GLY A 116 -7.46 -15.93 1.75
N ASN A 117 -6.46 -16.16 0.89
CA ASN A 117 -6.66 -16.14 -0.55
C ASN A 117 -7.58 -17.27 -1.05
N VAL A 118 -7.46 -18.48 -0.51
CA VAL A 118 -8.37 -19.59 -0.86
C VAL A 118 -9.82 -19.23 -0.54
N GLU A 119 -10.04 -18.62 0.63
CA GLU A 119 -11.36 -18.15 1.05
C GLU A 119 -11.87 -16.99 0.19
N TYR A 120 -11.00 -16.04 -0.16
CA TYR A 120 -11.31 -14.96 -1.09
C TYR A 120 -11.80 -15.50 -2.43
N VAL A 121 -11.05 -16.40 -3.07
CA VAL A 121 -11.43 -17.01 -4.36
C VAL A 121 -12.80 -17.71 -4.27
N ARG A 122 -13.02 -18.48 -3.20
CA ARG A 122 -14.31 -19.13 -2.95
C ARG A 122 -15.44 -18.10 -2.85
N SER A 123 -15.26 -17.07 -2.05
CA SER A 123 -16.28 -16.02 -1.84
C SER A 123 -16.56 -15.23 -3.13
N MET A 124 -15.54 -14.95 -3.95
CA MET A 124 -15.70 -14.28 -5.23
C MET A 124 -16.49 -15.13 -6.22
N GLY A 125 -16.19 -16.43 -6.30
CA GLY A 125 -16.94 -17.35 -7.16
C GLY A 125 -18.41 -17.53 -6.74
N GLU A 126 -18.74 -17.31 -5.47
CA GLU A 126 -20.11 -17.34 -4.96
C GLU A 126 -20.86 -16.01 -5.19
N GLN A 127 -20.19 -14.87 -4.95
CA GLN A 127 -20.82 -13.54 -5.01
C GLN A 127 -20.86 -12.95 -6.43
N ASN A 128 -19.80 -13.16 -7.22
CA ASN A 128 -19.64 -12.63 -8.57
C ASN A 128 -19.00 -13.69 -9.49
N PRO A 129 -19.75 -14.75 -9.87
CA PRO A 129 -19.23 -15.80 -10.74
C PRO A 129 -18.72 -15.24 -12.08
N GLY A 130 -17.52 -15.62 -12.50
CA GLY A 130 -16.92 -15.20 -13.78
C GLY A 130 -16.13 -13.88 -13.73
N LEU A 131 -16.27 -13.08 -12.68
CA LEU A 131 -15.64 -11.75 -12.63
C LEU A 131 -14.11 -11.80 -12.74
N LEU A 132 -13.46 -12.77 -12.09
CA LEU A 132 -11.99 -12.86 -12.13
C LEU A 132 -11.51 -13.31 -13.52
N GLU A 133 -12.24 -14.22 -14.15
CA GLU A 133 -11.98 -14.69 -15.51
C GLU A 133 -12.15 -13.55 -16.52
N ASP A 134 -13.25 -12.80 -16.42
CA ASP A 134 -13.55 -11.67 -17.30
C ASP A 134 -12.48 -10.59 -17.17
N LEU A 135 -12.13 -10.17 -15.95
CA LEU A 135 -11.08 -9.18 -15.72
C LEU A 135 -9.70 -9.65 -16.22
N ALA A 136 -9.41 -10.94 -16.13
CA ALA A 136 -8.16 -11.51 -16.64
C ALA A 136 -8.10 -11.51 -18.17
N PHE A 137 -9.23 -11.73 -18.84
CA PHE A 137 -9.30 -11.82 -20.30
C PHE A 137 -9.45 -10.44 -20.97
N GLU A 138 -10.31 -9.59 -20.43
CA GLU A 138 -10.66 -8.29 -21.01
C GLU A 138 -9.69 -7.17 -20.60
N GLY A 139 -8.96 -7.37 -19.51
CA GLY A 139 -8.06 -6.38 -18.92
C GLY A 139 -8.79 -5.34 -18.05
N GLN A 140 -8.05 -4.32 -17.62
CA GLN A 140 -8.56 -3.32 -16.68
C GLN A 140 -9.00 -2.01 -17.38
N ARG A 141 -10.14 -1.46 -16.94
CA ARG A 141 -10.64 -0.13 -17.33
C ARG A 141 -11.25 0.62 -16.14
N PRO A 142 -10.47 0.87 -15.08
CA PRO A 142 -10.98 1.46 -13.85
C PRO A 142 -11.46 2.90 -14.10
N PRO A 143 -12.67 3.29 -13.66
CA PRO A 143 -13.10 4.68 -13.73
C PRO A 143 -12.40 5.59 -12.70
N PHE A 144 -11.82 5.02 -11.65
CA PHE A 144 -11.17 5.75 -10.55
C PHE A 144 -9.69 5.40 -10.42
N MET A 145 -8.85 6.42 -10.24
CA MET A 145 -7.51 6.30 -9.67
C MET A 145 -7.52 6.83 -8.25
N LEU A 146 -6.89 6.12 -7.32
CA LEU A 146 -6.66 6.57 -5.95
C LEU A 146 -5.18 6.82 -5.71
N ILE A 147 -4.87 7.97 -5.12
CA ILE A 147 -3.57 8.27 -4.50
C ILE A 147 -3.83 8.23 -3.00
N ASP A 148 -3.37 7.17 -2.33
CA ASP A 148 -3.71 6.88 -0.94
C ASP A 148 -2.46 6.61 -0.08
N CYS A 149 -2.71 6.30 1.20
CA CYS A 149 -1.67 6.10 2.19
C CYS A 149 -1.36 4.60 2.37
N SER A 150 -0.09 4.21 2.46
CA SER A 150 0.34 2.85 2.80
C SER A 150 -0.01 2.40 4.22
N ASP A 151 -0.85 3.14 4.95
CA ASP A 151 -1.33 2.78 6.28
C ASP A 151 -2.19 1.52 6.19
N SER A 152 -1.83 0.46 6.93
CA SER A 152 -2.49 -0.85 6.83
C SER A 152 -3.95 -0.88 7.29
N ARG A 153 -4.47 0.22 7.84
CA ARG A 153 -5.89 0.39 8.19
C ARG A 153 -6.71 0.98 7.05
N VAL A 154 -6.05 1.44 5.98
CA VAL A 154 -6.66 1.92 4.75
C VAL A 154 -6.66 0.77 3.75
N ASN A 155 -7.84 0.16 3.55
CA ASN A 155 -8.09 -0.81 2.50
C ASN A 155 -9.16 -0.23 1.59
N GLU A 156 -8.74 0.29 0.44
CA GLU A 156 -9.56 1.03 -0.49
C GLU A 156 -10.77 0.24 -1.01
N GLN A 157 -10.58 -1.03 -1.38
CA GLN A 157 -11.66 -1.88 -1.87
C GLN A 157 -12.69 -2.12 -0.76
N GLY A 158 -12.22 -2.28 0.48
CA GLY A 158 -13.08 -2.44 1.66
C GLY A 158 -13.84 -1.15 2.03
N ILE A 159 -13.17 0.00 2.01
CA ILE A 159 -13.76 1.31 2.36
C ILE A 159 -14.93 1.65 1.43
N PHE A 160 -14.78 1.38 0.13
CA PHE A 160 -15.79 1.70 -0.86
C PHE A 160 -16.71 0.54 -1.21
N ASN A 161 -16.54 -0.62 -0.57
CA ASN A 161 -17.23 -1.87 -0.94
C ASN A 161 -17.13 -2.13 -2.46
N ALA A 162 -15.94 -1.90 -3.00
CA ALA A 162 -15.66 -1.94 -4.43
C ALA A 162 -15.20 -3.34 -4.86
N GLN A 163 -15.52 -3.69 -6.10
CA GLN A 163 -15.09 -4.94 -6.72
C GLN A 163 -13.70 -4.79 -7.35
N PRO A 164 -12.94 -5.88 -7.51
CA PRO A 164 -11.70 -5.87 -8.30
C PRO A 164 -11.90 -5.19 -9.66
N GLY A 165 -10.91 -4.39 -10.09
CA GLY A 165 -10.99 -3.62 -11.34
C GLY A 165 -11.72 -2.27 -11.25
N THR A 166 -12.37 -1.94 -10.13
CA THR A 166 -13.05 -0.64 -9.94
C THR A 166 -12.07 0.54 -9.80
N MET A 167 -10.91 0.28 -9.18
CA MET A 167 -9.97 1.31 -8.74
C MET A 167 -8.55 0.96 -9.18
N PHE A 168 -7.79 1.96 -9.63
CA PHE A 168 -6.36 1.88 -9.87
C PHE A 168 -5.61 2.65 -8.79
N THR A 169 -4.78 1.98 -7.97
CA THR A 169 -4.31 2.55 -6.70
C THR A 169 -2.81 2.79 -6.70
N ALA A 170 -2.42 3.91 -6.07
CA ALA A 170 -1.05 4.31 -5.84
C ALA A 170 -0.88 4.68 -4.37
N GLY A 171 -0.32 3.76 -3.58
CA GLY A 171 -0.14 3.93 -2.14
C GLY A 171 1.29 4.29 -1.76
N ASN A 172 1.44 5.35 -0.97
CA ASN A 172 2.73 5.73 -0.37
C ASN A 172 2.54 6.35 1.03
N ILE A 173 3.62 6.70 1.73
CA ILE A 173 3.48 7.28 3.08
C ILE A 173 2.79 8.64 2.98
N ALA A 174 1.62 8.78 3.63
CA ALA A 174 0.85 10.02 3.70
C ALA A 174 0.38 10.58 2.34
N ASN A 175 0.04 9.69 1.39
CA ASN A 175 -0.71 10.00 0.16
C ASN A 175 -0.14 11.20 -0.62
N MET A 176 1.18 11.21 -0.73
CA MET A 176 1.96 12.28 -1.34
C MET A 176 1.97 12.12 -2.86
N PHE A 177 1.95 13.24 -3.56
CA PHE A 177 2.20 13.29 -4.99
C PHE A 177 3.27 14.35 -5.27
N ASP A 178 4.32 13.93 -5.96
CA ASP A 178 5.34 14.80 -6.53
C ASP A 178 5.54 14.40 -7.99
N GLU A 179 5.50 15.38 -8.89
CA GLU A 179 5.70 15.13 -10.32
C GLU A 179 7.13 14.68 -10.64
N THR A 180 8.10 15.04 -9.80
CA THR A 180 9.49 14.61 -9.92
C THR A 180 9.73 13.21 -9.39
N ASP A 181 8.81 12.67 -8.57
CA ASP A 181 8.81 11.26 -8.20
C ASP A 181 8.31 10.41 -9.36
N MET A 182 9.22 9.68 -10.00
CA MET A 182 8.90 8.84 -11.15
C MET A 182 7.93 7.71 -10.83
N ASN A 183 7.82 7.27 -9.57
CA ASN A 183 6.79 6.30 -9.20
C ASN A 183 5.40 6.94 -9.33
N SER A 184 5.14 8.02 -8.58
CA SER A 184 3.86 8.74 -8.61
C SER A 184 3.50 9.24 -10.01
N ASN A 185 4.45 9.83 -10.73
CA ASN A 185 4.21 10.41 -12.04
C ASN A 185 3.93 9.34 -13.12
N ALA A 186 4.66 8.22 -13.12
CA ALA A 186 4.41 7.13 -14.08
C ALA A 186 3.04 6.48 -13.87
N VAL A 187 2.64 6.27 -12.61
CA VAL A 187 1.33 5.70 -12.27
C VAL A 187 0.20 6.64 -12.70
N LEU A 188 0.34 7.96 -12.48
CA LEU A 188 -0.62 8.96 -12.97
C LEU A 188 -0.71 8.98 -14.50
N ALA A 189 0.44 8.99 -15.19
CA ALA A 189 0.49 8.97 -16.65
C ALA A 189 -0.16 7.73 -17.24
N TYR A 190 0.04 6.56 -16.61
CA TYR A 190 -0.60 5.33 -17.04
C TYR A 190 -2.12 5.36 -16.81
N ALA A 191 -2.57 5.80 -15.64
CA ALA A 191 -3.98 5.91 -15.31
C ALA A 191 -4.73 6.84 -16.29
N VAL A 192 -4.19 8.03 -16.53
CA VAL A 192 -4.83 9.05 -17.38
C VAL A 192 -4.69 8.70 -18.86
N GLY A 193 -3.48 8.41 -19.32
CA GLY A 193 -3.18 8.25 -20.74
C GLY A 193 -3.44 6.86 -21.31
N THR A 194 -3.30 5.80 -20.50
CA THR A 194 -3.46 4.41 -20.94
C THR A 194 -4.80 3.83 -20.53
N LEU A 195 -5.17 3.95 -19.24
CA LEU A 195 -6.41 3.38 -18.72
C LEU A 195 -7.64 4.28 -18.95
N GLY A 196 -7.43 5.58 -19.14
CA GLY A 196 -8.51 6.54 -19.38
C GLY A 196 -9.42 6.73 -18.17
N VAL A 197 -8.85 6.74 -16.95
CA VAL A 197 -9.61 7.01 -15.71
C VAL A 197 -10.40 8.31 -15.82
N LYS A 198 -11.56 8.39 -15.16
CA LYS A 198 -12.42 9.59 -15.14
C LYS A 198 -12.19 10.44 -13.91
N HIS A 199 -11.77 9.81 -12.82
CA HIS A 199 -11.61 10.45 -11.52
C HIS A 199 -10.27 10.07 -10.90
N VAL A 200 -9.51 11.06 -10.43
CA VAL A 200 -8.34 10.89 -9.58
C VAL A 200 -8.71 11.36 -8.18
N VAL A 201 -8.62 10.50 -7.18
CA VAL A 201 -8.97 10.82 -5.80
C VAL A 201 -7.70 10.81 -4.95
N VAL A 202 -7.33 11.95 -4.40
CA VAL A 202 -6.34 12.03 -3.33
C VAL A 202 -7.05 11.73 -2.02
N LEU A 203 -6.79 10.56 -1.45
CA LEU A 203 -7.45 10.07 -0.24
C LEU A 203 -6.50 10.18 0.96
N GLY A 204 -6.69 11.22 1.77
CA GLY A 204 -6.06 11.31 3.08
C GLY A 204 -6.80 10.50 4.13
N HIS A 205 -6.21 10.34 5.32
CA HIS A 205 -6.92 9.74 6.43
C HIS A 205 -6.50 10.30 7.79
N TYR A 206 -7.46 10.37 8.72
CA TYR A 206 -7.16 10.70 10.11
C TYR A 206 -6.42 9.54 10.79
N GLY A 207 -5.49 9.85 11.71
CA GLY A 207 -4.59 8.87 12.30
C GLY A 207 -3.37 8.48 11.45
N CYS A 208 -3.09 9.20 10.35
CA CYS A 208 -1.89 9.01 9.52
C CYS A 208 -0.57 9.20 10.28
N GLY A 209 0.24 8.14 10.32
CA GLY A 209 1.55 8.14 10.98
C GLY A 209 2.57 9.07 10.30
N GLY A 210 2.54 9.19 8.97
CA GLY A 210 3.44 10.10 8.24
C GLY A 210 3.14 11.57 8.53
N VAL A 211 1.87 11.95 8.61
CA VAL A 211 1.46 13.31 9.01
C VAL A 211 1.85 13.57 10.47
N ALA A 212 1.63 12.63 11.39
CA ALA A 212 2.03 12.77 12.78
C ALA A 212 3.55 12.98 12.93
N ALA A 213 4.35 12.21 12.17
CA ALA A 213 5.81 12.34 12.16
C ALA A 213 6.26 13.73 11.66
N SER A 214 5.54 14.33 10.71
CA SER A 214 5.89 15.66 10.17
C SER A 214 5.68 16.80 11.18
N MET A 215 4.81 16.61 12.18
CA MET A 215 4.55 17.55 13.28
C MET A 215 5.56 17.42 14.42
N THR A 216 6.31 16.32 14.46
CA THR A 216 7.31 16.06 15.50
C THR A 216 8.61 16.77 15.16
N PRO A 217 9.26 17.48 16.10
CA PRO A 217 10.58 18.06 15.87
C PRO A 217 11.59 17.02 15.39
N LEU A 218 12.51 17.42 14.52
CA LEU A 218 13.65 16.58 14.19
C LEU A 218 14.56 16.46 15.43
N PRO A 219 15.28 15.33 15.60
CA PRO A 219 16.38 15.28 16.56
C PRO A 219 17.44 16.33 16.24
N ASP A 220 18.12 16.85 17.27
CA ASP A 220 19.16 17.86 17.11
C ASP A 220 20.23 17.41 16.09
N GLY A 221 20.51 18.27 15.09
CA GLY A 221 21.52 18.02 14.07
C GLY A 221 21.04 17.21 12.86
N TRP A 222 19.76 16.83 12.79
CA TRP A 222 19.21 16.13 11.62
C TRP A 222 18.80 17.06 10.48
N GLU A 223 18.71 18.37 10.71
CA GLU A 223 18.23 19.35 9.73
C GLU A 223 19.09 19.35 8.45
N THR A 224 20.41 19.33 8.59
CA THR A 224 21.37 19.32 7.48
C THR A 224 21.24 18.04 6.65
N HIS A 225 21.07 16.89 7.31
CA HIS A 225 20.90 15.59 6.66
C HIS A 225 19.59 15.47 5.87
N VAL A 226 18.50 16.02 6.43
CA VAL A 226 17.16 15.94 5.84
C VAL A 226 17.00 16.94 4.68
N ASN A 227 17.56 18.14 4.79
CA ASN A 227 17.48 19.17 3.74
C ASN A 227 18.40 18.91 2.55
N GLY A 228 19.17 17.82 2.55
CA GLY A 228 20.01 17.44 1.42
C GLY A 228 21.32 18.22 1.31
N GLU A 229 21.73 18.92 2.36
CA GLU A 229 23.12 19.36 2.51
C GLU A 229 23.97 18.10 2.72
N THR A 230 24.40 17.49 1.61
CA THR A 230 25.25 16.32 1.67
C THR A 230 26.51 16.64 2.47
N ALA A 231 26.96 15.68 3.28
CA ALA A 231 28.27 15.70 3.95
C ALA A 231 29.46 15.92 2.98
N SER A 232 29.23 15.94 1.66
CA SER A 232 30.19 16.36 0.63
C SER A 232 30.74 17.78 0.83
N ASN A 233 30.00 18.69 1.50
CA ASN A 233 30.48 20.03 1.84
C ASN A 233 30.98 20.14 3.29
N VAL A 234 31.00 19.03 4.05
CA VAL A 234 31.41 18.98 5.47
C VAL A 234 32.81 18.36 5.62
N ALA A 235 33.53 18.13 4.52
CA ALA A 235 34.93 17.71 4.54
C ALA A 235 35.91 18.79 5.02
N SER A 236 35.42 19.99 5.37
CA SER A 236 36.22 21.12 5.84
C SER A 236 35.83 21.62 7.24
N ILE A 237 35.06 20.86 8.03
CA ILE A 237 34.87 21.19 9.45
C ILE A 237 36.08 20.69 10.24
N THR A 238 36.88 21.67 10.61
CA THR A 238 38.03 21.66 11.53
C THR A 238 37.92 20.64 12.66
N GLU A 239 39.01 19.91 12.88
CA GLU A 239 39.28 19.14 14.09
C GLU A 239 39.04 20.01 15.33
N GLY A 240 37.94 19.78 16.06
CA GLY A 240 37.70 20.48 17.33
C GLY A 240 36.26 20.67 17.80
N SER A 241 35.22 20.30 17.04
CA SER A 241 33.82 20.48 17.50
C SER A 241 33.22 19.21 18.11
N GLU A 242 32.56 19.41 19.25
CA GLU A 242 31.93 18.43 20.12
C GLU A 242 31.00 17.43 19.39
N VAL A 243 31.03 16.19 19.89
CA VAL A 243 30.27 14.98 19.54
C VAL A 243 29.08 15.24 18.58
N ALA A 244 29.34 15.09 17.28
CA ALA A 244 28.29 15.00 16.28
C ALA A 244 27.36 13.82 16.65
N CYS A 245 26.04 14.06 16.68
CA CYS A 245 25.06 13.00 16.83
C CYS A 245 25.33 11.91 15.78
N PRO A 246 25.23 10.61 16.12
CA PRO A 246 25.38 9.55 15.14
C PRO A 246 24.38 9.79 14.00
N PRO A 247 24.79 9.56 12.74
CA PRO A 247 23.92 9.83 11.61
C PRO A 247 22.62 9.01 11.75
N PRO A 248 21.48 9.59 11.33
CA PRO A 248 20.21 8.88 11.31
C PRO A 248 20.33 7.50 10.66
N ALA A 249 19.60 6.51 11.19
CA ALA A 249 19.42 5.25 10.47
C ALA A 249 18.85 5.56 9.08
N ALA A 250 19.30 4.82 8.05
CA ALA A 250 18.90 5.08 6.68
C ALA A 250 17.37 5.05 6.49
N SER A 251 16.68 4.17 7.24
CA SER A 251 15.22 4.08 7.29
C SER A 251 14.57 5.39 7.77
N ASP A 252 15.11 5.98 8.83
CA ASP A 252 14.54 7.18 9.44
C ASP A 252 14.79 8.39 8.55
N LEU A 253 15.99 8.49 7.97
CA LEU A 253 16.34 9.55 7.04
C LEU A 253 15.45 9.54 5.80
N ALA A 254 15.19 8.36 5.23
CA ALA A 254 14.32 8.22 4.06
C ALA A 254 12.90 8.73 4.35
N VAL A 255 12.32 8.33 5.48
CA VAL A 255 10.99 8.79 5.89
C VAL A 255 10.96 10.29 6.16
N GLN A 256 11.96 10.83 6.86
CA GLN A 256 12.02 12.26 7.16
C GLN A 256 12.17 13.13 5.92
N LYS A 257 12.93 12.66 4.91
CA LYS A 257 13.02 13.31 3.59
C LYS A 257 11.70 13.26 2.85
N TRP A 258 11.04 12.11 2.84
CA TRP A 258 9.76 11.92 2.17
C TRP A 258 8.66 12.86 2.69
N ILE A 259 8.55 13.02 4.02
CA ILE A 259 7.50 13.85 4.63
C ILE A 259 7.85 15.34 4.70
N GLN A 260 8.97 15.79 4.12
CA GLN A 260 9.36 17.21 4.13
C GLN A 260 8.30 18.15 3.58
N PRO A 261 7.59 17.85 2.48
CA PRO A 261 6.56 18.76 2.00
C PRO A 261 5.39 18.92 2.99
N ILE A 262 5.09 17.89 3.79
CA ILE A 262 4.07 17.98 4.86
C ILE A 262 4.59 18.83 6.02
N ARG A 263 5.86 18.65 6.41
CA ARG A 263 6.53 19.48 7.42
C ARG A 263 6.55 20.95 6.98
N HIS A 264 6.78 21.21 5.70
CA HIS A 264 6.69 22.56 5.15
C HIS A 264 5.29 23.14 5.30
N ILE A 265 4.22 22.39 4.94
CA ILE A 265 2.83 22.81 5.16
C ILE A 265 2.56 23.07 6.66
N TYR A 266 3.02 22.19 7.54
CA TYR A 266 2.89 22.38 8.98
C TYR A 266 3.53 23.68 9.44
N ASN A 267 4.72 24.03 8.94
CA ASN A 267 5.44 25.24 9.34
C ASN A 267 4.85 26.53 8.76
N THR A 268 4.28 26.48 7.55
CA THR A 268 3.82 27.68 6.82
C THR A 268 2.31 27.89 6.85
N SER A 269 1.52 26.89 7.27
CA SER A 269 0.06 27.02 7.26
C SER A 269 -0.43 28.05 8.27
N GLU A 270 -1.29 28.95 7.79
CA GLU A 270 -1.95 30.00 8.57
C GLU A 270 -3.26 29.53 9.21
N ARG A 271 -3.67 28.28 8.99
CA ARG A 271 -4.83 27.69 9.68
C ARG A 271 -4.64 27.79 11.18
N TRP A 272 -5.67 28.31 11.86
CA TRP A 272 -5.56 28.65 13.27
C TRP A 272 -5.28 27.42 14.14
N GLU A 273 -5.80 26.24 13.78
CA GLU A 273 -5.57 24.98 14.50
C GLU A 273 -4.07 24.65 14.52
N ILE A 274 -3.44 24.71 13.34
CA ILE A 274 -2.02 24.39 13.15
C ILE A 274 -1.13 25.46 13.79
N ARG A 275 -1.47 26.75 13.58
CA ARG A 275 -0.75 27.87 14.21
C ARG A 275 -0.79 27.79 15.73
N ALA A 276 -1.97 27.56 16.31
CA ALA A 276 -2.16 27.44 17.75
C ALA A 276 -1.36 26.26 18.32
N HIS A 277 -1.25 25.16 17.58
CA HIS A 277 -0.39 24.03 17.96
C HIS A 277 1.09 24.41 17.96
N ARG A 278 1.59 25.08 16.90
CA ARG A 278 2.98 25.57 16.83
C ARG A 278 3.31 26.53 17.98
N GLU A 279 2.45 27.51 18.24
CA GLU A 279 2.63 28.49 19.32
C GLU A 279 2.63 27.83 20.70
N ARG A 280 1.78 26.82 20.92
CA ARG A 280 1.75 26.04 22.17
C ARG A 280 3.04 25.24 22.35
N ALA A 281 3.51 24.57 21.31
CA ALA A 281 4.77 23.83 21.33
C ALA A 281 5.96 24.75 21.65
N GLU A 282 6.03 25.92 21.02
CA GLU A 282 7.07 26.92 21.28
C GLU A 282 7.01 27.47 22.71
N ARG A 283 5.81 27.71 23.26
CA ARG A 283 5.62 28.13 24.65
C ARG A 283 6.14 27.07 25.63
N TRP A 284 5.87 25.80 25.37
CA TRP A 284 6.38 24.70 26.20
C TRP A 284 7.90 24.59 26.15
N ARG A 285 8.49 24.73 24.95
CA ARG A 285 9.94 24.77 24.74
C ARG A 285 10.60 25.89 25.55
N LYS A 286 10.05 27.10 25.49
CA LYS A 286 10.57 28.26 26.25
C LYS A 286 10.46 28.10 27.76
N ASN A 287 9.42 27.42 28.25
CA ASN A 287 9.18 27.24 29.67
C ASN A 287 10.00 26.08 30.29
N GLY A 288 10.89 25.44 29.52
CA GLY A 288 11.68 24.29 29.99
C GLY A 288 10.82 23.06 30.32
N ILE A 289 9.54 23.07 29.92
CA ILE A 289 8.63 21.94 30.11
C ILE A 289 8.93 20.94 28.98
N ASN A 290 10.02 20.19 29.14
CA ASN A 290 10.24 18.94 28.41
C ASN A 290 9.33 17.84 28.99
N ASN A 291 8.01 18.11 29.02
CA ASN A 291 7.07 17.03 29.26
C ASN A 291 7.21 16.09 28.07
N GLY A 292 7.51 14.82 28.32
CA GLY A 292 7.53 13.75 27.31
C GLY A 292 6.20 13.55 26.53
N GLN A 293 5.27 14.50 26.58
CA GLN A 293 4.19 14.70 25.63
C GLN A 293 4.68 14.96 24.20
N SER A 294 5.90 15.48 23.99
CA SER A 294 6.51 15.53 22.64
C SER A 294 6.80 14.14 22.05
N LYS A 295 6.72 13.07 22.87
CA LYS A 295 6.89 11.68 22.46
C LYS A 295 5.58 10.93 22.28
N LYS A 296 4.43 11.47 22.71
CA LYS A 296 3.14 10.82 22.45
C LYS A 296 2.70 11.18 21.04
N PRO A 297 2.33 10.20 20.20
CA PRO A 297 1.77 10.48 18.88
C PRO A 297 0.60 11.44 19.04
N LEU A 298 0.55 12.48 18.19
CA LEU A 298 -0.61 13.37 18.16
C LEU A 298 -1.88 12.54 17.98
N HIS A 299 -2.85 12.79 18.85
CA HIS A 299 -4.11 12.06 18.84
C HIS A 299 -4.90 12.40 17.57
N MET A 300 -5.61 11.43 16.98
CA MET A 300 -6.36 11.66 15.73
C MET A 300 -7.46 12.73 15.85
N HIS A 301 -7.91 13.01 17.08
CA HIS A 301 -8.89 14.04 17.40
C HIS A 301 -8.28 15.42 17.67
N ASP A 302 -6.95 15.56 17.63
CA ASP A 302 -6.31 16.86 17.77
C ASP A 302 -6.67 17.75 16.55
N PRO A 303 -7.23 18.96 16.76
CA PRO A 303 -7.66 19.83 15.67
C PRO A 303 -6.52 20.20 14.71
N ALA A 304 -5.30 20.39 15.21
CA ALA A 304 -4.16 20.73 14.36
C ALA A 304 -3.72 19.55 13.51
N PHE A 305 -3.77 18.34 14.08
CA PHE A 305 -3.52 17.11 13.33
C PHE A 305 -4.52 16.94 12.19
N ARG A 306 -5.83 17.04 12.49
CA ARG A 306 -6.89 16.91 11.47
C ARG A 306 -6.76 17.98 10.39
N ALA A 307 -6.52 19.24 10.79
CA ALA A 307 -6.28 20.33 9.85
C ALA A 307 -5.07 20.08 8.94
N LEU A 308 -3.98 19.51 9.46
CA LEU A 308 -2.80 19.20 8.65
C LEU A 308 -3.03 18.06 7.66
N VAL A 309 -3.78 17.01 8.05
CA VAL A 309 -4.22 15.95 7.13
C VAL A 309 -4.99 16.57 5.96
N GLU A 310 -5.97 17.43 6.25
CA GLU A 310 -6.76 18.10 5.21
C GLU A 310 -5.91 19.01 4.33
N GLU A 311 -5.02 19.83 4.89
CA GLU A 311 -4.11 20.69 4.12
C GLU A 311 -3.15 19.88 3.24
N ASN A 312 -2.69 18.72 3.70
CA ASN A 312 -1.90 17.79 2.89
C ASN A 312 -2.69 17.29 1.68
N VAL A 313 -3.95 16.86 1.88
CA VAL A 313 -4.82 16.43 0.76
C VAL A 313 -5.01 17.57 -0.24
N LYS A 314 -5.37 18.77 0.23
CA LYS A 314 -5.55 19.94 -0.63
C LYS A 314 -4.28 20.30 -1.41
N ALA A 315 -3.11 20.20 -0.78
CA ALA A 315 -1.84 20.46 -1.44
C ALA A 315 -1.56 19.43 -2.55
N ASN A 316 -1.80 18.15 -2.29
CA ASN A 316 -1.59 17.09 -3.29
C ASN A 316 -2.61 17.16 -4.44
N VAL A 317 -3.87 17.51 -4.19
CA VAL A 317 -4.86 17.80 -5.25
C VAL A 317 -4.35 18.90 -6.19
N LYS A 318 -3.82 19.99 -5.62
CA LYS A 318 -3.22 21.07 -6.41
C LYS A 318 -2.02 20.57 -7.22
N ARG A 319 -1.10 19.80 -6.62
CA ARG A 319 0.08 19.24 -7.31
C ARG A 319 -0.31 18.36 -8.49
N VAL A 320 -1.28 17.46 -8.30
CA VAL A 320 -1.82 16.62 -9.39
C VAL A 320 -2.41 17.49 -10.50
N ALA A 321 -3.27 18.46 -10.14
CA ALA A 321 -3.94 19.33 -11.11
C ALA A 321 -2.98 20.18 -11.94
N VAL A 322 -1.83 20.58 -11.38
CA VAL A 322 -0.82 21.36 -12.11
C VAL A 322 0.29 20.51 -12.76
N SER A 323 0.23 19.18 -12.64
CA SER A 323 1.21 18.29 -13.27
C SER A 323 1.16 18.39 -14.79
N ARG A 324 2.29 18.12 -15.44
CA ARG A 324 2.41 18.06 -16.91
C ARG A 324 1.44 17.05 -17.50
N VAL A 325 1.29 15.87 -16.88
CA VAL A 325 0.36 14.82 -17.32
C VAL A 325 -1.07 15.36 -17.45
N ILE A 326 -1.57 16.05 -16.42
CA ILE A 326 -2.94 16.59 -16.43
C ILE A 326 -3.06 17.78 -17.37
N LYS A 327 -2.07 18.68 -17.40
CA LYS A 327 -2.07 19.84 -18.32
C LYS A 327 -2.10 19.41 -19.78
N ASP A 328 -1.18 18.52 -20.17
CA ASP A 328 -1.11 18.01 -21.54
C ASP A 328 -2.40 17.26 -21.92
N HIS A 329 -3.01 16.55 -20.96
CA HIS A 329 -4.32 15.89 -21.15
C HIS A 329 -5.46 16.88 -21.39
N TYR A 330 -5.57 17.94 -20.58
CA TYR A 330 -6.58 18.98 -20.77
C TYR A 330 -6.36 19.80 -22.05
N ASP A 331 -5.11 20.04 -22.44
CA ASP A 331 -4.77 20.69 -23.70
C ASP A 331 -5.18 19.82 -24.90
N ALA A 332 -5.05 18.49 -24.80
CA ALA A 332 -5.56 17.58 -25.82
C ALA A 332 -7.10 17.51 -25.82
N LEU A 333 -7.74 17.57 -24.65
CA LEU A 333 -9.19 17.54 -24.50
C LEU A 333 -9.84 18.77 -25.12
N SER A 334 -9.32 19.96 -24.86
CA SER A 334 -9.86 21.22 -25.38
C SER A 334 -9.88 21.28 -26.91
N LYS A 335 -8.99 20.55 -27.59
CA LYS A 335 -8.91 20.47 -29.05
C LYS A 335 -9.95 19.51 -29.65
N THR A 336 -10.44 18.56 -28.86
CA THR A 336 -11.28 17.45 -29.35
C THR A 336 -12.72 17.53 -28.83
N THR A 337 -12.92 18.07 -27.64
CA THR A 337 -14.21 18.10 -26.94
C THR A 337 -14.39 19.45 -26.25
N PRO A 338 -15.21 20.37 -26.78
CA PRO A 338 -15.49 21.64 -26.12
C PRO A 338 -16.30 21.39 -24.82
N PRO A 339 -16.21 22.31 -23.83
CA PRO A 339 -17.00 22.21 -22.61
C PRO A 339 -18.51 22.21 -22.93
N PRO A 340 -19.31 21.45 -22.16
CA PRO A 340 -20.75 21.49 -22.30
C PRO A 340 -21.28 22.91 -22.02
N PRO A 341 -22.36 23.35 -22.70
CA PRO A 341 -22.96 24.64 -22.42
C PRO A 341 -23.41 24.70 -20.95
N PRO A 342 -23.33 25.88 -20.30
CA PRO A 342 -23.81 26.02 -18.94
C PRO A 342 -25.28 25.58 -18.86
N PRO A 343 -25.70 24.91 -17.77
CA PRO A 343 -27.07 24.46 -17.63
C PRO A 343 -28.01 25.66 -17.80
N ALA A 344 -28.97 25.54 -18.72
CA ALA A 344 -30.03 26.53 -18.85
C ALA A 344 -30.67 26.74 -17.48
N ALA A 345 -30.94 27.99 -17.10
CA ALA A 345 -31.56 28.33 -15.83
C ALA A 345 -32.94 27.67 -15.74
N LEU A 346 -32.99 26.45 -15.18
CA LEU A 346 -34.23 25.71 -14.98
C LEU A 346 -34.92 26.24 -13.73
N GLY A 347 -35.79 27.24 -13.94
CA GLY A 347 -36.95 27.42 -13.09
C GLY A 347 -37.94 26.28 -13.37
N ALA A 348 -37.78 25.14 -12.71
CA ALA A 348 -38.80 24.11 -12.57
C ALA A 348 -38.37 23.08 -11.51
N THR A 349 -39.29 22.80 -10.60
CA THR A 349 -39.23 21.77 -9.56
C THR A 349 -38.84 20.40 -10.11
N ILE A 350 -37.75 19.83 -9.59
CA ILE A 350 -37.31 18.46 -9.91
C ILE A 350 -38.19 17.47 -9.10
N PRO A 351 -38.93 16.53 -9.73
CA PRO A 351 -39.62 15.48 -8.99
C PRO A 351 -38.60 14.52 -8.37
N ARG A 352 -38.87 14.11 -7.13
CA ARG A 352 -38.08 13.13 -6.39
C ARG A 352 -37.95 11.81 -7.18
N PRO A 353 -36.75 11.21 -7.28
CA PRO A 353 -36.57 9.96 -8.00
C PRO A 353 -37.25 8.79 -7.28
N PRO A 354 -37.80 7.80 -8.00
CA PRO A 354 -38.31 6.57 -7.40
C PRO A 354 -37.15 5.73 -6.83
N PRO A 355 -37.42 4.83 -5.87
CA PRO A 355 -36.39 4.00 -5.26
C PRO A 355 -35.73 3.10 -6.32
N THR A 356 -34.42 3.24 -6.49
CA THR A 356 -33.61 2.46 -7.42
C THR A 356 -33.38 1.05 -6.89
N SER A 357 -33.82 0.05 -7.66
CA SER A 357 -33.29 -1.31 -7.57
C SER A 357 -31.84 -1.32 -8.05
N THR A 358 -30.98 -2.00 -7.31
CA THR A 358 -29.60 -2.32 -7.67
C THR A 358 -29.56 -3.19 -8.92
N SER A 359 -29.45 -2.56 -10.08
CA SER A 359 -29.01 -3.21 -11.31
C SER A 359 -28.21 -2.20 -12.12
N ILE A 360 -26.91 -2.48 -12.27
CA ILE A 360 -26.00 -1.77 -13.18
C ILE A 360 -26.54 -1.94 -14.61
N PRO A 361 -26.53 -0.91 -15.47
CA PRO A 361 -26.92 -1.07 -16.87
C PRO A 361 -25.93 -2.01 -17.56
N THR A 362 -26.42 -3.16 -18.02
CA THR A 362 -25.73 -4.01 -18.98
C THR A 362 -25.81 -3.37 -20.36
N ASP A 363 -24.90 -2.44 -20.64
CA ASP A 363 -24.55 -2.16 -22.04
C ASP A 363 -23.67 -3.34 -22.51
N THR A 364 -24.28 -4.27 -23.22
CA THR A 364 -23.57 -5.29 -24.00
C THR A 364 -22.64 -4.59 -24.99
N PRO A 365 -21.31 -4.84 -24.98
CA PRO A 365 -20.46 -4.40 -26.06
C PRO A 365 -20.70 -5.30 -27.26
N GLU A 366 -21.12 -4.69 -28.37
CA GLU A 366 -21.05 -5.31 -29.69
C GLU A 366 -19.61 -5.78 -29.92
N ALA A 367 -19.43 -7.06 -30.23
CA ALA A 367 -18.14 -7.72 -30.34
C ALA A 367 -17.29 -7.14 -31.48
N ALA A 368 -16.52 -6.09 -31.19
CA ALA A 368 -15.53 -5.54 -32.10
C ALA A 368 -14.29 -6.44 -32.12
N THR A 369 -14.29 -7.37 -33.07
CA THR A 369 -13.15 -8.23 -33.39
C THR A 369 -12.11 -7.42 -34.19
N THR A 370 -11.36 -6.54 -33.53
CA THR A 370 -10.15 -5.90 -34.11
C THR A 370 -9.18 -5.53 -33.00
N GLY A 371 -7.88 -5.83 -33.18
CA GLY A 371 -6.82 -5.68 -32.17
C GLY A 371 -6.62 -4.26 -31.58
N PRO A 372 -5.73 -4.10 -30.58
CA PRO A 372 -5.61 -2.88 -29.81
C PRO A 372 -4.81 -1.82 -30.59
N THR A 373 -5.48 -1.04 -31.43
CA THR A 373 -4.84 0.11 -32.12
C THR A 373 -5.64 1.41 -32.10
N SER A 374 -6.84 1.47 -31.51
CA SER A 374 -7.50 2.75 -31.24
C SER A 374 -7.11 3.27 -29.86
N LYS A 375 -6.49 4.46 -29.81
CA LYS A 375 -6.32 5.20 -28.55
C LYS A 375 -7.70 5.33 -27.88
N PRO A 376 -7.83 5.08 -26.58
CA PRO A 376 -9.09 5.30 -25.87
C PRO A 376 -9.55 6.75 -26.09
N SER A 377 -10.87 6.94 -26.24
CA SER A 377 -11.47 8.27 -26.33
C SER A 377 -11.04 9.11 -25.13
N LEU A 378 -10.61 10.35 -25.37
CA LEU A 378 -10.07 11.21 -24.33
C LEU A 378 -11.16 11.60 -23.33
N ASN A 379 -11.15 10.99 -22.15
CA ASN A 379 -12.15 11.27 -21.12
C ASN A 379 -11.84 12.57 -20.35
N PRO A 380 -12.84 13.38 -19.96
CA PRO A 380 -12.63 14.44 -18.99
C PRO A 380 -12.22 13.83 -17.65
N VAL A 381 -11.09 14.28 -17.11
CA VAL A 381 -10.55 13.81 -15.83
C VAL A 381 -10.86 14.83 -14.74
N TYR A 382 -11.40 14.37 -13.62
CA TYR A 382 -11.65 15.19 -12.42
C TYR A 382 -10.75 14.74 -11.28
N ILE A 383 -10.22 15.70 -10.52
CA ILE A 383 -9.32 15.44 -9.40
C ILE A 383 -10.02 15.86 -8.11
N HIS A 384 -10.09 14.96 -7.13
CA HIS A 384 -10.85 15.12 -5.90
C HIS A 384 -9.94 15.01 -4.68
N GLY A 385 -10.31 15.69 -3.59
CA GLY A 385 -9.60 15.61 -2.31
C GLY A 385 -10.53 15.15 -1.21
N TRP A 386 -10.37 13.90 -0.76
CA TRP A 386 -11.20 13.27 0.25
C TRP A 386 -10.39 12.88 1.48
N VAL A 387 -11.07 12.74 2.62
CA VAL A 387 -10.46 12.25 3.86
C VAL A 387 -11.29 11.11 4.44
N TYR A 388 -10.62 9.99 4.73
CA TYR A 388 -11.18 8.84 5.43
C TYR A 388 -10.94 8.94 6.93
N ASP A 389 -11.99 8.78 7.73
CA ASP A 389 -11.89 8.75 9.18
C ASP A 389 -11.80 7.31 9.68
N LEU A 390 -10.62 6.92 10.19
CA LEU A 390 -10.35 5.56 10.66
C LEU A 390 -11.24 5.13 11.83
N GLU A 391 -11.75 6.06 12.64
CA GLU A 391 -12.59 5.74 13.80
C GLU A 391 -14.03 5.49 13.37
N THR A 392 -14.56 6.35 12.50
CA THR A 392 -15.98 6.27 12.10
C THR A 392 -16.21 5.40 10.86
N GLY A 393 -15.19 5.18 10.04
CA GLY A 393 -15.30 4.51 8.74
C GLY A 393 -15.90 5.39 7.64
N VAL A 394 -16.04 6.70 7.85
CA VAL A 394 -16.68 7.62 6.91
C VAL A 394 -15.64 8.33 6.04
N VAL A 395 -15.92 8.43 4.74
CA VAL A 395 -15.18 9.27 3.78
C VAL A 395 -15.90 10.61 3.62
N SER A 396 -15.15 11.70 3.75
CA SER A 396 -15.65 13.08 3.58
C SER A 396 -14.96 13.77 2.41
N ASP A 397 -15.73 14.46 1.55
CA ASP A 397 -15.16 15.35 0.53
C ASP A 397 -14.80 16.72 1.13
N LEU A 398 -13.58 17.19 0.86
CA LEU A 398 -13.12 18.51 1.27
C LEU A 398 -13.61 19.66 0.37
N GLY A 399 -14.34 19.34 -0.71
CA GLY A 399 -14.91 20.34 -1.62
C GLY A 399 -13.86 21.03 -2.49
N VAL A 400 -12.71 20.37 -2.73
CA VAL A 400 -11.57 20.93 -3.48
C VAL A 400 -11.41 20.32 -4.87
N SER A 401 -12.50 19.77 -5.41
CA SER A 401 -12.50 19.10 -6.71
C SER A 401 -12.12 20.06 -7.85
N VAL A 402 -11.25 19.60 -8.76
CA VAL A 402 -10.80 20.32 -9.95
C VAL A 402 -11.16 19.50 -11.19
N GLY A 403 -11.63 20.17 -12.24
CA GLY A 403 -11.95 19.53 -13.52
C GLY A 403 -11.27 20.25 -14.68
N PRO A 404 -11.52 19.79 -15.93
CA PRO A 404 -11.00 20.48 -17.10
C PRO A 404 -11.47 21.93 -17.16
N PRO A 405 -10.67 22.88 -17.68
CA PRO A 405 -11.05 24.28 -17.78
C PRO A 405 -12.38 24.46 -18.53
N GLY A 406 -13.32 25.21 -17.95
CA GLY A 406 -14.65 25.45 -18.51
C GLY A 406 -15.70 24.36 -18.23
N TRP A 407 -15.31 23.24 -17.61
CA TRP A 407 -16.24 22.19 -17.20
C TRP A 407 -16.69 22.39 -15.76
N SER A 408 -17.97 22.12 -15.49
CA SER A 408 -18.50 22.07 -14.13
C SER A 408 -17.91 20.89 -13.37
N THR A 409 -17.46 21.11 -12.14
CA THR A 409 -16.98 20.02 -11.30
C THR A 409 -18.16 19.23 -10.71
N PRO A 410 -18.08 17.89 -10.67
CA PRO A 410 -19.08 17.07 -10.00
C PRO A 410 -19.21 17.52 -8.54
N ARG A 411 -20.42 17.87 -8.10
CA ARG A 411 -20.70 18.00 -6.68
C ARG A 411 -20.82 16.60 -6.10
N THR A 412 -19.97 16.27 -5.13
CA THR A 412 -20.20 15.11 -4.28
C THR A 412 -21.44 15.35 -3.41
N TYR A 413 -22.08 14.26 -3.01
CA TYR A 413 -23.30 14.30 -2.20
C TYR A 413 -23.03 15.03 -0.87
N SER A 414 -23.59 16.23 -0.71
CA SER A 414 -23.48 17.05 0.50
C SER A 414 -24.58 16.76 1.53
N GLY A 415 -25.48 15.81 1.25
CA GLY A 415 -26.43 15.31 2.23
C GLY A 415 -25.66 14.50 3.26
N GLY A 416 -25.68 14.91 4.53
CA GLY A 416 -25.05 14.15 5.61
C GLY A 416 -25.49 12.68 5.54
N PHE A 417 -24.54 11.76 5.59
CA PHE A 417 -24.87 10.35 5.66
C PHE A 417 -25.71 10.12 6.93
N PRO A 418 -26.89 9.48 6.84
CA PRO A 418 -27.75 9.23 8.00
C PRO A 418 -27.16 8.20 8.98
N TYR A 419 -25.98 7.65 8.67
CA TYR A 419 -25.28 6.70 9.52
C TYR A 419 -24.20 7.41 10.34
N THR A 420 -24.61 7.97 11.47
CA THR A 420 -23.75 8.06 12.66
C THR A 420 -23.91 6.74 13.42
N ARG A 421 -22.81 6.03 13.67
CA ARG A 421 -22.82 4.85 14.56
C ARG A 421 -23.23 5.22 15.98
#